data_AF-A0A8K1GTQ4-F1
#
_entry.id   AF-A0A8K1GTQ4-F1
#
_cell.length_a   1.000
_cell.length_b   1.000
_cell.length_c   1.000
_cell.angle_alpha   90.00
_cell.angle_beta   90.00
_cell.angle_gamma   90.00
#
_symmetry.space_group_name_H-M   'P 1'
#
loop_
_entity.id
_entity.type
_entity.pdbx_description
1 polymer ?
#
loop_
_entity_poly.entity_id
_entity_poly.type
_entity_poly.pdbx_seq_one_letter_code
_entity_poly.pdbx_strand_id
1 'polypeptide(L)'
;MESLDTEVRARKTLGTVEYVESSGFAQGVLPTKKDVVQNMLYLLQPKRAGQAQRSKEDAAQLLAEHLQEHWLVCNLHTIATQNIKKLILKMYEEFTRLYQTRKQRQNQAFSERADRFNESSEKLFDVFCTDTQMRDKLEEYSGIKMTSIEWKFLEDQRNERKMYYEDFTEKQELKMMERRQKIQCLEHFRKLAREEKEGSKAKEVKYKGEEQSDEGTSVDELYPAEEENGGAPAFSLRGRRKRRCTAAATGTDLPLEGEHIRMSIRRVRPGFYETVEKVKNC
;
A
#
# COMPACT_ATOMS: atom_id res chain seq x y z
N MET A 1 -29.26 10.77 -1.48
CA MET A 1 -29.79 9.68 -2.30
C MET A 1 -28.69 8.65 -2.36
N GLU A 2 -28.76 7.66 -1.47
CA GLU A 2 -27.64 6.73 -1.24
C GLU A 2 -27.70 5.60 -2.26
N SER A 3 -26.55 5.26 -2.85
CA SER A 3 -26.45 4.06 -3.66
C SER A 3 -26.43 2.86 -2.72
N LEU A 4 -27.54 2.12 -2.68
CA LEU A 4 -27.57 0.78 -2.07
C LEU A 4 -26.90 -0.21 -3.02
N ASP A 5 -25.59 -0.02 -3.22
CA ASP A 5 -24.71 -0.99 -3.87
C ASP A 5 -24.61 -2.23 -2.96
N THR A 6 -25.56 -3.14 -3.12
CA THR A 6 -25.48 -4.50 -2.59
C THR A 6 -24.45 -5.32 -3.38
N GLU A 7 -23.20 -4.85 -3.36
CA GLU A 7 -22.05 -5.70 -3.65
C GLU A 7 -22.15 -6.95 -2.75
N VAL A 8 -22.08 -8.14 -3.33
CA VAL A 8 -22.08 -9.40 -2.59
C VAL A 8 -20.72 -9.57 -1.92
N ARG A 9 -20.53 -8.85 -0.80
CA ARG A 9 -19.30 -8.86 0.00
C ARG A 9 -19.00 -10.31 0.41
N ALA A 10 -17.80 -10.78 0.10
CA ALA A 10 -17.40 -12.11 0.52
C ALA A 10 -17.32 -12.18 2.04
N ARG A 11 -17.73 -13.33 2.59
CA ARG A 11 -17.77 -13.59 4.03
C ARG A 11 -17.14 -14.93 4.36
N LYS A 12 -16.55 -15.02 5.55
CA LYS A 12 -15.92 -16.24 6.08
C LYS A 12 -16.41 -16.47 7.51
N THR A 13 -16.97 -17.64 7.77
CA THR A 13 -17.46 -18.02 9.10
C THR A 13 -16.38 -18.80 9.85
N LEU A 14 -16.16 -18.46 11.12
CA LEU A 14 -15.28 -19.19 12.05
C LEU A 14 -16.06 -19.48 13.33
N GLY A 15 -16.35 -20.75 13.59
CA GLY A 15 -17.31 -21.13 14.63
C GLY A 15 -18.69 -20.54 14.30
N THR A 16 -19.22 -19.72 15.19
CA THR A 16 -20.49 -18.99 15.05
C THR A 16 -20.36 -17.58 14.45
N VAL A 17 -19.14 -17.04 14.31
CA VAL A 17 -18.93 -15.63 13.93
C VAL A 17 -18.62 -15.48 12.44
N GLU A 18 -19.31 -14.53 11.79
CA GLU A 18 -19.04 -14.14 10.41
C GLU A 18 -18.05 -12.96 10.33
N TYR A 19 -17.05 -13.11 9.46
CA TYR A 19 -16.12 -12.07 9.05
C TYR A 19 -16.48 -11.68 7.61
N VAL A 20 -17.27 -10.61 7.48
CA VAL A 20 -17.66 -10.00 6.19
C VAL A 20 -16.61 -9.00 5.77
N GLU A 21 -16.22 -8.97 4.51
CA GLU A 21 -15.15 -8.09 4.04
C GLU A 21 -15.53 -6.59 4.11
N SER A 22 -14.56 -5.76 4.52
CA SER A 22 -14.68 -4.30 4.58
C SER A 22 -13.48 -3.64 3.92
N SER A 23 -13.71 -2.51 3.26
CA SER A 23 -12.69 -1.71 2.56
C SER A 23 -12.04 -0.64 3.43
N GLY A 24 -12.53 -0.45 4.66
CA GLY A 24 -12.03 0.51 5.63
C GLY A 24 -12.64 0.29 7.02
N PHE A 25 -12.57 1.30 7.87
CA PHE A 25 -13.06 1.30 9.24
C PHE A 25 -14.31 2.18 9.43
N ALA A 26 -15.07 1.92 10.50
CA ALA A 26 -16.17 2.80 10.90
C ALA A 26 -15.62 4.13 11.45
N GLN A 27 -16.23 5.25 11.03
CA GLN A 27 -15.88 6.59 11.52
C GLN A 27 -16.31 6.78 12.99
N GLY A 28 -15.73 7.77 13.68
CA GLY A 28 -15.93 8.02 15.10
C GLY A 28 -15.41 6.98 16.11
N VAL A 29 -15.07 5.74 15.73
CA VAL A 29 -14.67 4.65 16.66
C VAL A 29 -13.32 4.02 16.30
N LEU A 30 -12.64 3.43 17.28
CA LEU A 30 -11.34 2.78 17.07
C LEU A 30 -11.50 1.30 16.64
N PRO A 31 -10.75 0.81 15.63
CA PRO A 31 -10.93 -0.52 15.07
C PRO A 31 -10.72 -1.68 16.06
N THR A 32 -11.59 -2.67 15.97
CA THR A 32 -11.45 -3.98 16.63
C THR A 32 -10.49 -4.89 15.86
N LYS A 33 -10.05 -5.97 16.49
CA LYS A 33 -9.33 -7.06 15.79
C LYS A 33 -10.13 -7.66 14.64
N LYS A 34 -11.45 -7.77 14.80
CA LYS A 34 -12.38 -8.26 13.77
C LYS A 34 -12.37 -7.36 12.54
N ASP A 35 -12.43 -6.04 12.71
CA ASP A 35 -12.33 -5.07 11.60
C ASP A 35 -11.01 -5.21 10.83
N VAL A 36 -9.92 -5.46 11.55
CA VAL A 36 -8.59 -5.68 10.95
C VAL A 36 -8.52 -7.02 10.21
N VAL A 37 -9.17 -8.09 10.68
CA VAL A 37 -9.33 -9.34 9.89
C VAL A 37 -10.17 -9.08 8.64
N GLN A 38 -11.29 -8.38 8.75
CA GLN A 38 -12.19 -8.07 7.63
C GLN A 38 -11.51 -7.21 6.55
N ASN A 39 -10.68 -6.25 6.95
CA ASN A 39 -9.86 -5.46 6.04
C ASN A 39 -8.71 -6.27 5.41
N MET A 40 -8.04 -7.15 6.17
CA MET A 40 -7.03 -8.07 5.60
C MET A 40 -7.64 -8.99 4.54
N LEU A 41 -8.88 -9.45 4.75
CA LEU A 41 -9.61 -10.26 3.78
C LEU A 41 -9.87 -9.48 2.48
N TYR A 42 -10.42 -8.26 2.58
CA TYR A 42 -10.65 -7.38 1.42
C TYR A 42 -9.37 -7.02 0.67
N LEU A 43 -8.30 -6.66 1.40
CA LEU A 43 -7.01 -6.28 0.80
C LEU A 43 -6.29 -7.44 0.11
N LEU A 44 -6.69 -8.68 0.38
CA LEU A 44 -6.21 -9.91 -0.25
C LEU A 44 -7.15 -10.46 -1.33
N GLN A 45 -8.29 -9.82 -1.63
CA GLN A 45 -9.14 -10.18 -2.77
C GLN A 45 -8.47 -9.79 -4.11
N PRO A 46 -8.44 -10.69 -5.12
CA PRO A 46 -8.12 -10.31 -6.50
C PRO A 46 -9.24 -9.43 -7.07
N LYS A 47 -9.01 -8.11 -7.15
CA LYS A 47 -10.03 -7.13 -7.59
C LYS A 47 -10.47 -7.27 -9.06
N ARG A 48 -9.77 -8.08 -9.86
CA ARG A 48 -10.11 -8.41 -11.26
C ARG A 48 -9.65 -9.84 -11.57
N ALA A 49 -10.39 -10.54 -12.44
CA ALA A 49 -9.97 -11.84 -12.96
C ALA A 49 -8.58 -11.73 -13.62
N GLY A 50 -7.68 -12.67 -13.32
CA GLY A 50 -6.30 -12.65 -13.81
C GLY A 50 -5.36 -11.64 -13.13
N GLN A 51 -5.83 -10.80 -12.21
CA GLN A 51 -4.95 -9.95 -11.40
C GLN A 51 -4.24 -10.80 -10.34
N ALA A 52 -2.92 -10.64 -10.21
CA ALA A 52 -2.15 -11.27 -9.15
C ALA A 52 -2.67 -10.83 -7.76
N GLN A 53 -2.81 -11.80 -6.85
CA GLN A 53 -3.16 -11.52 -5.46
C GLN A 53 -2.06 -10.70 -4.78
N ARG A 54 -2.44 -9.71 -3.97
CA ARG A 54 -1.49 -8.96 -3.14
C ARG A 54 -0.85 -9.91 -2.10
N SER A 55 0.42 -9.70 -1.77
CA SER A 55 1.06 -10.46 -0.68
C SER A 55 0.41 -10.14 0.68
N LYS A 56 0.58 -11.01 1.69
CA LYS A 56 0.11 -10.72 3.05
C LYS A 56 0.87 -9.54 3.65
N GLU A 57 2.14 -9.43 3.28
CA GLU A 57 3.13 -8.49 3.76
C GLU A 57 2.86 -7.07 3.25
N ASP A 58 2.40 -6.91 2.01
CA ASP A 58 1.94 -5.64 1.44
C ASP A 58 0.54 -5.28 1.94
N ALA A 59 -0.37 -6.28 2.08
CA ALA A 59 -1.71 -6.04 2.62
C ALA A 59 -1.64 -5.53 4.07
N ALA A 60 -0.81 -6.16 4.91
CA ALA A 60 -0.58 -5.73 6.28
C ALA A 60 0.25 -4.44 6.40
N GLN A 61 1.03 -4.06 5.38
CA GLN A 61 1.70 -2.75 5.32
C GLN A 61 0.68 -1.64 5.10
N LEU A 62 -0.14 -1.75 4.05
CA LEU A 62 -1.17 -0.77 3.72
C LEU A 62 -2.23 -0.65 4.83
N LEU A 63 -2.60 -1.77 5.47
CA LEU A 63 -3.52 -1.74 6.60
C LEU A 63 -2.90 -1.15 7.86
N ALA A 64 -1.60 -1.33 8.08
CA ALA A 64 -0.90 -0.66 9.18
C ALA A 64 -0.86 0.86 8.96
N GLU A 65 -0.58 1.33 7.74
CA GLU A 65 -0.61 2.74 7.37
C GLU A 65 -2.01 3.34 7.58
N HIS A 66 -3.05 2.68 7.04
CA HIS A 66 -4.43 3.15 7.20
C HIS A 66 -4.93 3.13 8.66
N LEU A 67 -4.45 2.19 9.50
CA LEU A 67 -4.69 2.22 10.94
C LEU A 67 -4.06 3.44 11.61
N GLN A 68 -2.84 3.83 11.22
CA GLN A 68 -2.21 5.03 11.79
C GLN A 68 -2.95 6.31 11.39
N GLU A 69 -3.41 6.41 10.14
CA GLU A 69 -4.27 7.50 9.68
C GLU A 69 -5.57 7.57 10.52
N HIS A 70 -6.25 6.44 10.73
CA HIS A 70 -7.51 6.38 11.46
C HIS A 70 -7.38 6.72 12.95
N TRP A 71 -6.32 6.23 13.61
CA TRP A 71 -6.03 6.60 15.00
C TRP A 71 -5.63 8.08 15.12
N LEU A 72 -4.90 8.63 14.15
CA LEU A 72 -4.55 10.05 14.13
C LEU A 72 -5.77 10.96 13.86
N VAL A 73 -6.81 10.47 13.17
CA VAL A 73 -8.13 11.15 13.07
C VAL A 73 -8.83 11.24 14.44
N CYS A 74 -8.45 10.40 15.41
CA CYS A 74 -8.87 10.49 16.80
C CYS A 74 -7.87 11.25 17.71
N ASN A 75 -6.88 11.92 17.11
CA ASN A 75 -5.73 12.59 17.74
C ASN A 75 -4.90 11.64 18.65
N LEU A 76 -4.99 10.32 18.40
CA LEU A 76 -4.24 9.30 19.14
C LEU A 76 -3.00 8.89 18.36
N HIS A 77 -1.84 8.98 19.02
CA HIS A 77 -0.58 8.51 18.46
C HIS A 77 -0.38 7.01 18.68
N THR A 78 0.11 6.32 17.64
CA THR A 78 0.31 4.87 17.62
C THR A 78 1.78 4.47 17.77
N ILE A 79 2.06 3.22 18.12
CA ILE A 79 3.37 2.59 17.91
C ILE A 79 3.79 2.62 16.42
N ALA A 80 5.08 2.40 16.14
CA ALA A 80 5.62 2.41 14.77
C ALA A 80 4.93 1.39 13.83
N THR A 81 4.72 1.81 12.57
CA THR A 81 4.00 1.07 11.50
C THR A 81 4.49 -0.37 11.34
N GLN A 82 5.80 -0.61 11.43
CA GLN A 82 6.40 -1.93 11.29
C GLN A 82 6.07 -2.88 12.45
N ASN A 83 5.69 -2.36 13.62
CA ASN A 83 5.20 -3.18 14.72
C ASN A 83 3.69 -3.46 14.57
N ILE A 84 2.90 -2.47 14.12
CA ILE A 84 1.49 -2.66 13.74
C ILE A 84 1.36 -3.77 12.68
N LYS A 85 2.16 -3.71 11.61
CA LYS A 85 2.24 -4.75 10.57
C LYS A 85 2.51 -6.14 11.13
N LYS A 86 3.45 -6.29 12.07
CA LYS A 86 3.74 -7.58 12.74
C LYS A 86 2.54 -8.10 13.55
N LEU A 87 1.82 -7.21 14.24
CA LEU A 87 0.61 -7.57 14.98
C LEU A 87 -0.52 -8.02 14.04
N ILE A 88 -0.75 -7.30 12.94
CA ILE A 88 -1.73 -7.68 11.90
C ILE A 88 -1.38 -9.06 11.33
N LEU A 89 -0.13 -9.27 10.91
CA LEU A 89 0.32 -10.55 10.35
C LEU A 89 0.13 -11.71 11.33
N LYS A 90 0.57 -11.55 12.59
CA LYS A 90 0.41 -12.57 13.64
C LYS A 90 -1.07 -12.93 13.87
N MET A 91 -1.95 -11.93 13.95
CA MET A 91 -3.39 -12.13 14.17
C MET A 91 -4.06 -12.80 12.95
N TYR A 92 -3.74 -12.35 11.73
CA TYR A 92 -4.29 -12.91 10.50
C TYR A 92 -3.75 -14.33 10.22
N GLU A 93 -2.53 -14.64 10.65
CA GLU A 93 -2.01 -16.01 10.68
C GLU A 93 -2.80 -16.90 11.64
N GLU A 94 -3.13 -16.45 12.85
CA GLU A 94 -3.97 -17.24 13.76
C GLU A 94 -5.38 -17.46 13.18
N PHE A 95 -6.03 -16.41 12.66
CA PHE A 95 -7.30 -16.53 11.95
C PHE A 95 -7.22 -17.53 10.79
N THR A 96 -6.20 -17.44 9.93
CA THR A 96 -6.09 -18.34 8.77
C THR A 96 -5.76 -19.78 9.16
N ARG A 97 -4.96 -20.01 10.20
CA ARG A 97 -4.71 -21.36 10.76
C ARG A 97 -6.02 -21.99 11.28
N LEU A 98 -6.85 -21.23 11.98
CA LEU A 98 -8.15 -21.68 12.47
C LEU A 98 -9.13 -21.94 11.30
N TYR A 99 -9.36 -20.95 10.45
CA TYR A 99 -10.27 -21.04 9.30
C TYR A 99 -9.91 -22.18 8.32
N GLN A 100 -8.62 -22.47 8.11
CA GLN A 100 -8.16 -23.54 7.21
C GLN A 100 -8.08 -24.92 7.88
N THR A 101 -8.44 -25.06 9.16
CA THR A 101 -8.45 -26.36 9.84
C THR A 101 -9.54 -27.28 9.26
N ARG A 102 -9.11 -28.37 8.61
CA ARG A 102 -10.00 -29.38 8.00
C ARG A 102 -10.99 -29.94 9.04
N LYS A 103 -12.25 -30.15 8.65
CA LYS A 103 -13.34 -30.67 9.52
C LYS A 103 -12.95 -31.88 10.37
N GLN A 104 -12.20 -32.84 9.81
CA GLN A 104 -11.69 -34.03 10.52
C GLN A 104 -10.77 -33.72 11.73
N ARG A 105 -10.27 -32.49 11.86
CA ARG A 105 -9.41 -32.01 12.96
C ARG A 105 -10.12 -30.98 13.86
N GLN A 106 -11.39 -30.68 13.60
CA GLN A 106 -12.20 -29.76 14.39
C GLN A 106 -12.76 -30.51 15.62
N ASN A 107 -11.89 -30.73 16.60
CA ASN A 107 -12.23 -31.33 17.90
C ASN A 107 -12.58 -30.24 18.94
N GLN A 108 -12.91 -30.66 20.16
CA GLN A 108 -13.24 -29.75 21.26
C GLN A 108 -12.18 -28.65 21.50
N ALA A 109 -10.90 -29.00 21.47
CA ALA A 109 -9.79 -28.05 21.65
C ALA A 109 -9.63 -27.07 20.46
N PHE A 110 -10.10 -27.43 19.26
CA PHE A 110 -10.23 -26.49 18.15
C PHE A 110 -11.38 -25.51 18.41
N SER A 111 -12.56 -25.99 18.83
CA SER A 111 -13.72 -25.13 19.13
C SER A 111 -13.36 -24.09 20.18
N GLU A 112 -12.83 -24.54 21.32
CA GLU A 112 -12.36 -23.65 22.40
C GLU A 112 -11.31 -22.62 21.95
N ARG A 113 -10.55 -22.89 20.87
CA ARG A 113 -9.59 -21.91 20.32
C ARG A 113 -10.25 -20.96 19.31
N ALA A 114 -11.20 -21.43 18.51
CA ALA A 114 -12.02 -20.60 17.65
C ALA A 114 -12.87 -19.62 18.47
N ASP A 115 -13.49 -20.10 19.56
CA ASP A 115 -14.34 -19.32 20.45
C ASP A 115 -13.52 -18.27 21.19
N ARG A 116 -12.39 -18.63 21.82
CA ARG A 116 -11.46 -17.65 22.43
C ARG A 116 -10.89 -16.65 21.40
N PHE A 117 -10.66 -17.06 20.16
CA PHE A 117 -10.25 -16.12 19.11
C PHE A 117 -11.37 -15.10 18.83
N ASN A 118 -12.61 -15.58 18.64
CA ASN A 118 -13.80 -14.77 18.39
C ASN A 118 -14.11 -13.81 19.56
N GLU A 119 -14.12 -14.28 20.80
CA GLU A 119 -14.23 -13.44 22.01
C GLU A 119 -13.15 -12.35 22.06
N SER A 120 -11.95 -12.67 21.59
CA SER A 120 -10.85 -11.70 21.52
C SER A 120 -10.99 -10.74 20.33
N SER A 121 -11.79 -11.05 19.31
CA SER A 121 -11.83 -10.32 18.04
C SER A 121 -12.71 -9.08 18.08
N GLU A 122 -13.77 -9.07 18.89
CA GLU A 122 -14.59 -7.88 19.17
C GLU A 122 -13.83 -6.82 20.02
N LYS A 123 -12.68 -7.18 20.62
CA LYS A 123 -11.86 -6.26 21.41
C LYS A 123 -11.04 -5.33 20.51
N LEU A 124 -10.78 -4.12 21.02
CA LEU A 124 -9.91 -3.11 20.40
C LEU A 124 -8.60 -3.72 19.88
N PHE A 125 -8.21 -3.35 18.65
CA PHE A 125 -6.86 -3.61 18.14
C PHE A 125 -5.92 -2.50 18.65
N ASP A 126 -5.62 -2.54 19.94
CA ASP A 126 -4.86 -1.48 20.59
C ASP A 126 -3.42 -1.40 20.04
N VAL A 127 -3.12 -0.27 19.43
CA VAL A 127 -1.81 0.08 18.86
C VAL A 127 -1.30 1.42 19.42
N PHE A 128 -1.84 1.87 20.55
CA PHE A 128 -1.52 3.15 21.17
C PHE A 128 -0.05 3.29 21.57
N CYS A 129 0.51 4.50 21.42
CA CYS A 129 1.86 4.84 21.87
C CYS A 129 1.89 5.08 23.39
N THR A 130 2.09 4.01 24.18
CA THR A 130 2.22 4.08 25.64
C THR A 130 3.51 4.73 26.12
N ASP A 131 4.55 4.81 25.27
CA ASP A 131 5.79 5.52 25.55
C ASP A 131 5.57 7.04 25.48
N THR A 132 5.58 7.70 26.64
CA THR A 132 5.48 9.16 26.76
C THR A 132 6.57 9.90 26.00
N GLN A 133 7.84 9.45 26.02
CA GLN A 133 8.91 10.17 25.30
C GLN A 133 8.77 10.06 23.77
N MET A 134 8.11 9.00 23.28
CA MET A 134 7.79 8.87 21.86
C MET A 134 6.52 9.64 21.50
N ARG A 135 5.47 9.57 22.33
CA ARG A 135 4.23 10.31 22.13
C ARG A 135 4.46 11.82 22.15
N ASP A 136 5.20 12.35 23.12
CA ASP A 136 5.44 13.80 23.26
C ASP A 136 6.15 14.37 22.02
N LYS A 137 7.04 13.58 21.37
CA LYS A 137 7.66 13.93 20.08
C LYS A 137 6.67 13.87 18.91
N LEU A 138 5.75 12.91 18.92
CA LEU A 138 4.69 12.82 17.90
C LEU A 138 3.67 13.96 18.04
N GLU A 139 3.39 14.42 19.27
CA GLU A 139 2.61 15.63 19.55
C GLU A 139 3.34 16.88 19.05
N GLU A 140 4.66 16.98 19.25
CA GLU A 140 5.50 18.06 18.71
C GLU A 140 5.50 18.08 17.18
N TYR A 141 5.79 16.94 16.52
CA TYR A 141 5.76 16.83 15.05
C TYR A 141 4.38 17.12 14.44
N SER A 142 3.29 16.87 15.18
CA SER A 142 1.92 17.04 14.68
C SER A 142 1.24 18.34 15.15
N GLY A 143 1.85 19.09 16.06
CA GLY A 143 1.43 20.42 16.49
C GLY A 143 0.16 20.51 17.37
N ILE A 144 -0.36 19.39 17.87
CA ILE A 144 -1.47 19.35 18.85
C ILE A 144 -1.19 18.20 19.81
N LYS A 145 -1.44 18.44 21.10
CA LYS A 145 -1.30 17.45 22.18
C LYS A 145 -2.58 16.66 22.39
N MET A 146 -2.51 15.47 23.01
CA MET A 146 -3.71 14.80 23.49
C MET A 146 -4.29 15.55 24.71
N THR A 147 -5.58 15.89 24.67
CA THR A 147 -6.30 16.52 25.78
C THR A 147 -7.00 15.46 26.66
N SER A 148 -7.71 15.90 27.70
CA SER A 148 -8.53 15.00 28.54
C SER A 148 -9.68 14.32 27.77
N ILE A 149 -10.05 14.80 26.60
CA ILE A 149 -11.11 14.22 25.75
C ILE A 149 -10.58 12.94 25.09
N GLU A 150 -9.43 12.99 24.43
CA GLU A 150 -8.77 11.87 23.78
C GLU A 150 -8.44 10.74 24.77
N TRP A 151 -7.98 11.09 25.98
CA TRP A 151 -7.71 10.11 27.03
C TRP A 151 -8.99 9.40 27.51
N LYS A 152 -10.12 10.12 27.65
CA LYS A 152 -11.41 9.51 28.00
C LYS A 152 -11.94 8.63 26.87
N PHE A 153 -11.83 9.10 25.62
CA PHE A 153 -12.22 8.33 24.44
C PHE A 153 -11.42 7.04 24.31
N LEU A 154 -10.08 7.08 24.46
CA LEU A 154 -9.25 5.88 24.43
C LEU A 154 -9.64 4.86 25.53
N GLU A 155 -9.96 5.34 26.74
CA GLU A 155 -10.34 4.46 27.84
C GLU A 155 -11.75 3.89 27.68
N ASP A 156 -12.72 4.65 27.14
CA ASP A 156 -13.99 4.08 26.68
C ASP A 156 -13.75 3.00 25.61
N GLN A 157 -12.96 3.30 24.59
CA GLN A 157 -12.73 2.42 23.45
C GLN A 157 -11.98 1.13 23.79
N ARG A 158 -11.30 1.08 24.94
CA ARG A 158 -10.73 -0.13 25.55
C ARG A 158 -11.76 -0.99 26.30
N ASN A 159 -12.77 -0.35 26.88
CA ASN A 159 -13.71 -0.96 27.82
C ASN A 159 -15.13 -1.06 27.23
N GLU A 160 -15.94 0.01 27.34
CA GLU A 160 -17.37 -0.01 27.02
C GLU A 160 -17.69 0.27 25.55
N ARG A 161 -16.81 0.98 24.83
CA ARG A 161 -16.89 1.30 23.40
C ARG A 161 -18.17 2.07 23.00
N LYS A 162 -18.61 3.01 23.85
CA LYS A 162 -19.84 3.80 23.68
C LYS A 162 -19.62 5.22 23.15
N MET A 163 -18.41 5.77 23.27
CA MET A 163 -18.10 7.13 22.79
C MET A 163 -17.78 7.12 21.30
N TYR A 164 -18.32 8.10 20.57
CA TYR A 164 -17.91 8.45 19.22
C TYR A 164 -17.08 9.73 19.27
N TYR A 165 -15.92 9.74 18.61
CA TYR A 165 -14.97 10.86 18.64
C TYR A 165 -15.54 12.17 18.08
N GLU A 166 -16.46 12.06 17.12
CA GLU A 166 -17.10 13.19 16.43
C GLU A 166 -18.12 13.94 17.30
N ASP A 167 -18.67 13.29 18.33
CA ASP A 167 -19.61 13.93 19.27
C ASP A 167 -18.91 14.94 20.21
N PHE A 168 -17.58 14.81 20.38
CA PHE A 168 -16.79 15.54 21.37
C PHE A 168 -15.66 16.39 20.77
N THR A 169 -15.48 16.41 19.45
CA THR A 169 -14.50 17.30 18.79
C THR A 169 -15.17 18.50 18.12
N GLU A 170 -14.56 19.67 18.25
CA GLU A 170 -15.08 20.85 17.59
C GLU A 170 -14.86 20.79 16.07
N LYS A 171 -15.79 21.39 15.30
CA LYS A 171 -15.65 21.55 13.84
C LYS A 171 -14.40 22.35 13.41
N GLN A 172 -13.71 22.98 14.35
CA GLN A 172 -12.42 23.65 14.13
C GLN A 172 -11.24 22.67 14.28
N GLU A 173 -11.29 21.74 15.23
CA GLU A 173 -10.29 20.69 15.44
C GLU A 173 -10.31 19.69 14.27
N LEU A 174 -11.51 19.24 13.86
CA LEU A 174 -11.69 18.41 12.66
C LEU A 174 -11.05 19.06 11.41
N LYS A 175 -11.12 20.39 11.26
CA LYS A 175 -10.44 21.13 10.17
C LYS A 175 -8.93 21.23 10.35
N MET A 176 -8.41 21.28 11.57
CA MET A 176 -6.97 21.17 11.81
C MET A 176 -6.46 19.76 11.49
N MET A 177 -7.27 18.74 11.76
CA MET A 177 -6.96 17.33 11.52
C MET A 177 -6.97 16.98 10.03
N GLU A 178 -7.95 17.51 9.27
CA GLU A 178 -7.95 17.46 7.81
C GLU A 178 -6.72 18.17 7.19
N ARG A 179 -6.28 19.28 7.80
CA ARG A 179 -5.01 19.95 7.42
C ARG A 179 -3.78 19.10 7.75
N ARG A 180 -3.75 18.41 8.89
CA ARG A 180 -2.67 17.49 9.30
C ARG A 180 -2.52 16.32 8.32
N GLN A 181 -3.62 15.68 7.92
CA GLN A 181 -3.61 14.66 6.87
C GLN A 181 -2.98 15.19 5.58
N LYS A 182 -3.43 16.36 5.10
CA LYS A 182 -2.87 16.99 3.89
C LYS A 182 -1.37 17.29 4.01
N ILE A 183 -0.90 17.73 5.19
CA ILE A 183 0.54 17.93 5.45
C ILE A 183 1.30 16.60 5.41
N GLN A 184 0.84 15.56 6.10
CA GLN A 184 1.50 14.25 6.11
C GLN A 184 1.51 13.57 4.73
N CYS A 185 0.43 13.67 3.96
CA CYS A 185 0.43 13.23 2.57
C CYS A 185 1.47 14.00 1.73
N LEU A 186 1.56 15.32 1.89
CA LEU A 186 2.58 16.13 1.21
C LEU A 186 4.00 15.77 1.64
N GLU A 187 4.24 15.43 2.90
CA GLU A 187 5.55 14.96 3.38
C GLU A 187 5.89 13.56 2.86
N HIS A 188 4.91 12.66 2.78
CA HIS A 188 5.06 11.35 2.12
C HIS A 188 5.42 11.52 0.63
N PHE A 189 4.71 12.39 -0.11
CA PHE A 189 5.08 12.74 -1.48
C PHE A 189 6.48 13.39 -1.59
N ARG A 190 6.87 14.26 -0.64
CA ARG A 190 8.23 14.83 -0.56
C ARG A 190 9.31 13.79 -0.19
N LYS A 191 8.94 12.68 0.45
CA LYS A 191 9.84 11.56 0.76
C LYS A 191 10.02 10.67 -0.47
N LEU A 192 8.92 10.24 -1.09
CA LEU A 192 8.94 9.51 -2.37
C LEU A 192 9.71 10.28 -3.47
N ALA A 193 9.50 11.60 -3.58
CA ALA A 193 10.22 12.44 -4.55
C ALA A 193 11.70 12.69 -4.21
N ARG A 194 12.16 12.37 -2.98
CA ARG A 194 13.58 12.30 -2.62
C ARG A 194 14.16 10.93 -2.97
N GLU A 195 13.47 9.87 -2.59
CA GLU A 195 13.84 8.47 -2.90
C GLU A 195 13.91 8.21 -4.41
N GLU A 196 13.03 8.82 -5.23
CA GLU A 196 13.11 8.75 -6.70
C GLU A 196 14.32 9.51 -7.25
N LYS A 197 14.69 10.64 -6.67
CA LYS A 197 15.89 11.42 -7.07
C LYS A 197 17.17 10.70 -6.67
N GLU A 198 17.23 10.11 -5.48
CA GLU A 198 18.36 9.31 -4.99
C GLU A 198 18.50 8.01 -5.79
N GLY A 199 17.39 7.30 -6.01
CA GLY A 199 17.32 6.12 -6.87
C GLY A 199 17.53 6.40 -8.37
N SER A 200 17.51 7.67 -8.80
CA SER A 200 17.95 8.12 -10.13
C SER A 200 19.45 8.41 -10.13
N LYS A 201 19.96 9.18 -9.15
CA LYS A 201 21.40 9.44 -8.97
C LYS A 201 22.22 8.14 -8.84
N ALA A 202 21.72 7.15 -8.10
CA ALA A 202 22.40 5.86 -7.96
C ALA A 202 22.54 5.09 -9.29
N LYS A 203 21.61 5.28 -10.24
CA LYS A 203 21.68 4.69 -11.58
C LYS A 203 22.63 5.47 -12.50
N GLU A 204 22.66 6.79 -12.35
CA GLU A 204 23.59 7.67 -13.06
C GLU A 204 25.05 7.44 -12.65
N VAL A 205 25.31 7.30 -11.34
CA VAL A 205 26.62 6.90 -10.79
C VAL A 205 27.03 5.52 -11.29
N LYS A 206 26.11 4.54 -11.34
CA LYS A 206 26.45 3.22 -11.90
C LYS A 206 26.85 3.31 -13.38
N TYR A 207 26.13 4.08 -14.19
CA TYR A 207 26.46 4.24 -15.62
C TYR A 207 27.86 4.83 -15.84
N LYS A 208 28.27 5.83 -15.03
CA LYS A 208 29.61 6.43 -15.14
C LYS A 208 30.76 5.52 -14.66
N GLY A 209 30.46 4.41 -13.98
CA GLY A 209 31.46 3.42 -13.57
C GLY A 209 31.86 2.43 -14.67
N GLU A 210 31.11 2.36 -15.78
CA GLU A 210 31.33 1.40 -16.87
C GLU A 210 32.00 2.05 -18.11
N GLU A 211 32.28 3.37 -18.09
CA GLU A 211 32.89 4.14 -19.20
C GLU A 211 34.38 4.51 -19.02
N GLN A 212 35.10 3.90 -18.04
CA GLN A 212 36.54 4.13 -17.84
C GLN A 212 37.34 2.81 -17.69
N SER A 213 37.35 1.98 -18.73
CA SER A 213 38.30 0.85 -18.84
C SER A 213 38.41 0.28 -20.27
N ASP A 214 38.97 1.04 -21.21
CA ASP A 214 39.91 0.48 -22.22
C ASP A 214 40.66 1.57 -22.97
N GLU A 215 41.99 1.47 -23.09
CA GLU A 215 42.80 2.34 -23.96
C GLU A 215 44.10 1.64 -24.41
N GLY A 216 44.14 1.24 -25.70
CA GLY A 216 45.31 0.63 -26.37
C GLY A 216 45.36 -0.91 -26.37
N THR A 217 45.99 -1.60 -27.35
CA THR A 217 46.84 -1.11 -28.47
C THR A 217 46.90 -2.10 -29.66
N SER A 218 46.89 -1.57 -30.90
CA SER A 218 47.41 -2.10 -32.20
C SER A 218 47.16 -3.53 -32.73
N VAL A 219 46.70 -3.58 -34.00
CA VAL A 219 47.20 -4.30 -35.21
C VAL A 219 48.56 -5.06 -35.13
N ASP A 220 48.89 -6.06 -35.97
CA ASP A 220 48.37 -6.44 -37.31
C ASP A 220 48.58 -7.92 -37.77
N GLU A 221 47.91 -8.28 -38.88
CA GLU A 221 48.15 -9.23 -40.01
C GLU A 221 48.80 -10.66 -39.93
N LEU A 222 48.37 -11.48 -40.93
CA LEU A 222 48.97 -12.70 -41.57
C LEU A 222 48.44 -14.15 -41.29
N TYR A 223 48.47 -14.94 -42.37
CA TYR A 223 47.96 -16.33 -42.65
C TYR A 223 49.14 -17.20 -43.18
N PRO A 224 49.02 -18.50 -43.61
CA PRO A 224 47.93 -19.49 -43.56
C PRO A 224 48.34 -20.91 -43.05
N ALA A 225 47.38 -21.86 -42.93
CA ALA A 225 47.47 -23.29 -43.38
C ALA A 225 46.23 -24.12 -42.92
N GLU A 226 45.75 -25.04 -43.76
CA GLU A 226 44.51 -25.86 -43.62
C GLU A 226 44.76 -27.33 -43.17
N GLU A 227 43.78 -28.18 -42.77
CA GLU A 227 42.29 -28.06 -42.82
C GLU A 227 41.61 -28.07 -41.41
N GLU A 228 40.88 -29.05 -40.84
CA GLU A 228 40.46 -30.42 -41.24
C GLU A 228 39.06 -30.81 -40.68
N ASN A 229 38.25 -31.49 -41.49
CA ASN A 229 37.14 -32.41 -41.15
C ASN A 229 36.00 -31.95 -40.19
N GLY A 230 34.81 -31.71 -40.76
CA GLY A 230 33.60 -32.43 -40.34
C GLY A 230 32.43 -31.70 -39.65
N GLY A 231 31.26 -31.67 -40.32
CA GLY A 231 29.99 -32.01 -39.65
C GLY A 231 28.91 -30.94 -39.39
N ALA A 232 28.09 -30.66 -40.41
CA ALA A 232 26.66 -30.26 -40.31
C ALA A 232 26.27 -28.88 -39.67
N PRO A 233 25.05 -28.34 -39.94
CA PRO A 233 24.90 -26.88 -39.95
C PRO A 233 23.97 -26.23 -38.89
N ALA A 234 24.38 -25.00 -38.51
CA ALA A 234 23.55 -23.80 -38.31
C ALA A 234 22.40 -23.80 -37.29
N PHE A 235 22.71 -23.43 -36.04
CA PHE A 235 21.80 -22.66 -35.18
C PHE A 235 22.02 -21.15 -35.40
N SER A 236 21.07 -20.43 -35.99
CA SER A 236 21.22 -18.98 -36.27
C SER A 236 20.44 -18.09 -35.29
N LEU A 237 21.17 -17.36 -34.45
CA LEU A 237 20.62 -16.37 -33.52
C LEU A 237 20.77 -14.94 -34.08
N ARG A 238 19.81 -14.44 -34.85
CA ARG A 238 19.67 -13.00 -35.16
C ARG A 238 18.21 -12.55 -35.29
N GLY A 239 17.95 -11.29 -34.90
CA GLY A 239 16.80 -10.53 -35.42
C GLY A 239 15.76 -10.05 -34.41
N ARG A 240 16.04 -8.96 -33.67
CA ARG A 240 14.96 -8.10 -33.13
C ARG A 240 14.15 -7.53 -34.31
N ARG A 241 12.82 -7.68 -34.29
CA ARG A 241 11.90 -6.78 -35.02
C ARG A 241 10.68 -6.44 -34.15
N LYS A 242 10.28 -5.17 -34.15
CA LYS A 242 9.20 -4.63 -33.29
C LYS A 242 8.41 -3.56 -34.04
N ARG A 243 7.17 -3.88 -34.43
CA ARG A 243 6.10 -2.96 -34.90
C ARG A 243 4.79 -3.48 -34.28
N ARG A 244 4.06 -2.67 -33.51
CA ARG A 244 3.01 -1.69 -33.92
C ARG A 244 1.81 -2.36 -34.60
N CYS A 245 0.54 -1.98 -34.37
CA CYS A 245 -0.18 -1.27 -33.29
C CYS A 245 -1.62 -1.09 -33.78
N THR A 246 -2.66 -1.23 -32.94
CA THR A 246 -4.06 -0.90 -33.29
C THR A 246 -4.88 -0.63 -32.02
N ALA A 247 -5.86 0.28 -32.07
CA ALA A 247 -6.89 0.46 -31.03
C ALA A 247 -8.04 1.36 -31.53
N ALA A 248 -9.29 0.98 -31.25
CA ALA A 248 -10.47 1.85 -31.30
C ALA A 248 -11.38 1.49 -30.10
N ALA A 249 -12.05 2.35 -29.30
CA ALA A 249 -12.18 3.82 -29.15
C ALA A 249 -13.63 4.32 -29.32
N THR A 250 -14.17 4.88 -28.23
CA THR A 250 -15.35 5.76 -28.08
C THR A 250 -15.33 6.21 -26.60
N GLY A 251 -15.53 7.47 -26.22
CA GLY A 251 -15.62 8.72 -26.99
C GLY A 251 -15.72 9.92 -26.03
N THR A 252 -15.69 11.13 -26.57
CA THR A 252 -15.82 12.45 -25.88
C THR A 252 -14.73 12.87 -24.89
N ASP A 253 -14.23 14.11 -24.89
CA ASP A 253 -13.96 15.02 -26.02
C ASP A 253 -12.78 15.94 -25.62
N LEU A 254 -11.79 16.11 -26.51
CA LEU A 254 -10.62 16.98 -26.33
C LEU A 254 -10.24 17.60 -27.69
N PRO A 255 -9.74 18.85 -27.72
CA PRO A 255 -9.41 19.53 -28.98
C PRO A 255 -8.28 18.83 -29.74
N LEU A 256 -8.31 18.96 -31.07
CA LEU A 256 -7.48 18.22 -32.04
C LEU A 256 -5.96 18.30 -31.80
N GLU A 257 -5.48 19.38 -31.18
CA GLU A 257 -4.06 19.56 -30.84
C GLU A 257 -3.60 18.67 -29.66
N GLY A 258 -4.52 18.04 -28.93
CA GLY A 258 -4.21 17.25 -27.73
C GLY A 258 -4.13 15.72 -27.90
N GLU A 259 -4.61 15.15 -29.01
CA GLU A 259 -4.85 13.68 -29.13
C GLU A 259 -3.64 12.77 -28.87
N HIS A 260 -2.44 13.29 -29.09
CA HIS A 260 -1.19 12.55 -28.96
C HIS A 260 -0.65 12.50 -27.51
N ILE A 261 -1.27 13.21 -26.56
CA ILE A 261 -0.93 13.20 -25.12
C ILE A 261 -1.61 12.02 -24.40
N ARG A 262 -1.34 10.79 -24.84
CA ARG A 262 -1.74 9.58 -24.09
C ARG A 262 -0.85 9.42 -22.85
N MET A 263 -1.45 9.59 -21.66
CA MET A 263 -0.76 9.49 -20.36
C MET A 263 -0.18 8.09 -20.09
N SER A 264 1.10 7.91 -20.44
CA SER A 264 1.91 6.78 -19.97
C SER A 264 2.37 7.05 -18.54
N ILE A 265 1.79 6.32 -17.58
CA ILE A 265 2.00 6.46 -16.11
C ILE A 265 3.48 6.22 -15.68
N ARG A 266 4.41 5.91 -16.60
CA ARG A 266 5.80 5.57 -16.29
C ARG A 266 6.88 6.29 -17.12
N ARG A 267 6.59 7.46 -17.70
CA ARG A 267 7.57 8.53 -18.02
C ARG A 267 6.89 9.74 -18.67
N VAL A 268 7.02 10.91 -18.05
CA VAL A 268 6.83 12.20 -18.75
C VAL A 268 7.94 12.32 -19.81
N ARG A 269 7.61 12.77 -21.03
CA ARG A 269 8.62 13.04 -22.07
C ARG A 269 9.37 14.35 -21.77
N PRO A 270 10.67 14.47 -22.06
CA PRO A 270 11.45 15.67 -21.74
C PRO A 270 10.80 16.99 -22.19
N GLY A 271 10.37 17.09 -23.46
CA GLY A 271 9.72 18.30 -24.01
C GLY A 271 8.29 18.58 -23.55
N PHE A 272 7.73 17.82 -22.58
CA PHE A 272 6.40 18.10 -22.03
C PHE A 272 6.34 19.51 -21.40
N TYR A 273 7.35 19.88 -20.63
CA TYR A 273 7.41 21.19 -19.97
C TYR A 273 7.61 22.32 -20.97
N GLU A 274 8.47 22.15 -21.98
CA GLU A 274 8.63 23.11 -23.09
C GLU A 274 7.31 23.36 -23.86
N THR A 275 6.43 22.35 -23.92
CA THR A 275 5.13 22.47 -24.60
C THR A 275 4.13 23.23 -23.72
N VAL A 276 4.07 22.91 -22.42
CA VAL A 276 3.21 23.60 -21.43
C VAL A 276 3.63 25.06 -21.22
N GLU A 277 4.92 25.36 -21.30
CA GLU A 277 5.46 26.71 -21.15
C GLU A 277 5.17 27.60 -22.37
N LYS A 278 5.18 27.05 -23.59
CA LYS A 278 4.73 27.77 -24.79
C LYS A 278 3.24 28.08 -24.75
N VAL A 279 2.40 27.13 -24.35
CA VAL A 279 0.93 27.32 -24.24
C VAL A 279 0.53 28.32 -23.15
N LYS A 280 1.41 28.66 -22.21
CA LYS A 280 1.17 29.70 -21.18
C LYS A 280 1.59 31.10 -21.59
N ASN A 281 2.31 31.25 -22.70
CA ASN A 281 2.87 32.52 -23.18
C ASN A 281 2.29 32.90 -24.57
N CYS A 282 1.07 32.44 -24.85
CA CYS A 282 0.22 32.82 -25.98
C CYS A 282 -1.10 33.39 -25.45
#